data_AF-A0AA97KQB2-F1
#
_entry.id   AF-A0AA97KQB2-F1
#
_cell.length_a   1.000
_cell.length_b   1.000
_cell.length_c   1.000
_cell.angle_alpha   90.00
_cell.angle_beta   90.00
_cell.angle_gamma   90.00
#
_symmetry.space_group_name_H-M   'P 1'
#
loop_
_entity.id
_entity.type
_entity.pdbx_description
1 polymer ?
#
loop_
_entity_poly.entity_id
_entity_poly.type
_entity_poly.pdbx_seq_one_letter_code
_entity_poly.pdbx_strand_id
1 'polypeptide(L)'
;MRCLYNEKAHDLGVTCCDFSSQLVSGDKQEFQMASSGQDNIIKIWLVSSADPIGIELKCKCTLSGHTAPVLACAFSSDGQTVVSGSVDKTVVIFEANTGNILHTLTQHTRYVTTCAFAPDIPLFATGSMDKCVNVWQFEPKQFYTGTTLRESPNKSIENWSEEDVSIWLCKHGLKDLVEIFKKNNIDGKELLSLTKESLADDLKIESLGLRSKVLRNIEELQIEMQSTCEAVPDEFLCPITKELMKEPVIAADGYSYEKEAMENWIINKRRSSPMTNLPLQRLGLTPNRTLKMAINRWLESQPTHSPKPLS
;
A
#
# COMPACT_ATOMS: atom_id res chain seq x y z
N MET A 1 -27.08 -10.66 -26.28
CA MET A 1 -27.04 -9.70 -25.15
C MET A 1 -28.47 -9.44 -24.72
N ARG A 2 -28.75 -9.37 -23.41
CA ARG A 2 -30.08 -9.07 -22.87
C ARG A 2 -29.94 -8.04 -21.75
N CYS A 3 -30.79 -7.02 -21.76
CA CYS A 3 -30.92 -6.08 -20.66
C CYS A 3 -31.65 -6.78 -19.50
N LEU A 4 -31.00 -6.85 -18.34
CA LEU A 4 -31.53 -7.52 -17.15
C LEU A 4 -32.30 -6.56 -16.22
N TYR A 5 -31.99 -5.26 -16.26
CA TYR A 5 -32.63 -4.21 -15.48
C TYR A 5 -32.64 -2.90 -16.27
N ASN A 6 -33.75 -2.15 -16.25
CA ASN A 6 -33.87 -0.85 -16.89
C ASN A 6 -34.83 0.05 -16.09
N GLU A 7 -34.26 1.05 -15.41
CA GLU A 7 -35.00 2.08 -14.70
C GLU A 7 -34.27 3.42 -14.81
N LYS A 8 -34.99 4.53 -14.60
CA LYS A 8 -34.41 5.87 -14.54
C LYS A 8 -33.62 6.03 -13.25
N ALA A 9 -32.29 6.05 -13.35
CA ALA A 9 -31.41 6.25 -12.21
C ALA A 9 -31.33 7.72 -11.76
N HIS A 10 -31.26 8.67 -12.70
CA HIS A 10 -31.07 10.11 -12.47
C HIS A 10 -32.05 10.94 -13.31
N ASP A 11 -32.45 12.12 -12.82
CA ASP A 11 -33.49 12.94 -13.45
C ASP A 11 -32.99 13.67 -14.70
N LEU A 12 -31.71 14.07 -14.71
CA LEU A 12 -31.06 14.79 -15.81
C LEU A 12 -30.06 13.94 -16.59
N GLY A 13 -30.12 12.61 -16.41
CA GLY A 13 -29.24 11.66 -17.08
C GLY A 13 -27.99 11.29 -16.28
N VAL A 14 -27.41 10.14 -16.64
CA VAL A 14 -26.24 9.53 -15.99
C VAL A 14 -25.00 9.86 -16.81
N THR A 15 -23.95 10.34 -16.15
CA THR A 15 -22.67 10.71 -16.76
C THR A 15 -21.62 9.63 -16.60
N CYS A 16 -21.60 8.95 -15.45
CA CYS A 16 -20.66 7.88 -15.15
C CYS A 16 -21.30 6.84 -14.20
N CYS A 17 -20.83 5.60 -14.29
CA CYS A 17 -21.18 4.53 -13.36
C CYS A 17 -19.97 3.64 -13.11
N ASP A 18 -19.82 3.15 -11.88
CA ASP A 18 -18.70 2.31 -11.46
C ASP A 18 -19.13 1.25 -10.45
N PHE A 19 -18.56 0.05 -10.53
CA PHE A 19 -18.82 -1.05 -9.60
C PHE A 19 -17.75 -1.10 -8.53
N SER A 20 -18.17 -1.36 -7.29
CA SER A 20 -17.23 -1.76 -6.24
C SER A 20 -16.70 -3.18 -6.53
N SER A 21 -15.41 -3.38 -6.30
CA SER A 21 -14.75 -4.68 -6.39
C SER A 21 -15.09 -5.63 -5.23
N GLN A 22 -15.79 -5.17 -4.18
CA GLN A 22 -16.15 -6.01 -3.03
C GLN A 22 -17.57 -6.58 -3.10
N LEU A 23 -17.69 -7.83 -2.63
CA LEU A 23 -18.96 -8.51 -2.40
C LEU A 23 -19.54 -8.10 -1.03
N VAL A 24 -20.81 -7.70 -0.99
CA VAL A 24 -21.47 -7.26 0.24
C VAL A 24 -21.95 -8.43 1.10
N SER A 25 -22.27 -9.58 0.51
CA SER A 25 -22.77 -10.77 1.21
C SER A 25 -22.35 -12.06 0.50
N GLY A 26 -21.98 -13.10 1.25
CA GLY A 26 -21.48 -14.37 0.71
C GLY A 26 -22.56 -15.31 0.17
N ASP A 27 -23.79 -15.21 0.66
CA ASP A 27 -24.89 -16.12 0.30
C ASP A 27 -25.75 -15.61 -0.87
N LYS A 28 -25.67 -14.31 -1.17
CA LYS A 28 -26.28 -13.65 -2.35
C LYS A 28 -25.22 -12.81 -3.02
N GLN A 29 -25.04 -12.94 -4.33
CA GLN A 29 -24.12 -12.07 -5.08
C GLN A 29 -24.66 -10.63 -5.06
N GLU A 30 -24.19 -9.85 -4.09
CA GLU A 30 -24.55 -8.46 -3.86
C GLU A 30 -23.33 -7.58 -4.08
N PHE A 31 -23.47 -6.61 -4.99
CA PHE A 31 -22.43 -5.64 -5.34
C PHE A 31 -22.91 -4.23 -5.05
N GLN A 32 -21.98 -3.33 -4.72
CA GLN A 32 -22.28 -1.89 -4.71
C GLN A 32 -21.91 -1.29 -6.07
N MET A 33 -22.74 -0.36 -6.55
CA MET A 33 -22.49 0.40 -7.76
C MET A 33 -22.78 1.87 -7.50
N ALA A 34 -21.93 2.75 -8.02
CA ALA A 34 -22.13 4.19 -7.96
C ALA A 34 -22.56 4.67 -9.33
N SER A 35 -23.50 5.60 -9.37
CA SER A 35 -23.82 6.35 -10.58
C SER A 35 -23.80 7.83 -10.26
N SER A 36 -23.22 8.63 -11.15
CA SER A 36 -23.25 10.08 -11.08
C SER A 36 -24.08 10.65 -12.23
N GLY A 37 -24.72 11.79 -11.98
CA GLY A 37 -25.62 12.40 -12.95
C GLY A 37 -25.46 13.91 -13.11
N GLN A 38 -26.15 14.43 -14.12
CA GLN A 38 -26.23 15.88 -14.37
C GLN A 38 -27.11 16.61 -13.34
N ASP A 39 -27.79 15.87 -12.47
CA ASP A 39 -28.58 16.35 -11.34
C ASP A 39 -27.73 16.70 -10.11
N ASN A 40 -26.40 16.81 -10.28
CA ASN A 40 -25.41 17.17 -9.25
C ASN A 40 -25.26 16.13 -8.14
N ILE A 41 -25.80 14.93 -8.34
CA ILE A 41 -25.94 13.90 -7.33
C ILE A 41 -25.15 12.66 -7.75
N ILE A 42 -24.65 11.94 -6.76
CA ILE A 42 -24.21 10.55 -6.92
C ILE A 42 -25.18 9.64 -6.17
N LYS A 43 -25.58 8.52 -6.75
CA LYS A 43 -26.39 7.49 -6.08
C LYS A 43 -25.56 6.22 -5.92
N ILE A 44 -25.61 5.65 -4.73
CA ILE A 44 -25.08 4.31 -4.47
C ILE A 44 -26.23 3.31 -4.53
N TRP A 45 -26.03 2.26 -5.28
CA TRP A 45 -26.97 1.19 -5.54
C TRP A 45 -26.43 -0.12 -4.97
N LEU A 46 -27.33 -0.92 -4.41
CA LEU A 46 -27.08 -2.32 -4.13
C LEU A 46 -27.65 -3.12 -5.31
N VAL A 47 -26.77 -3.85 -5.99
CA VAL A 47 -27.09 -4.74 -7.10
C VAL A 47 -27.10 -6.16 -6.53
N SER A 48 -28.27 -6.77 -6.43
CA SER A 48 -28.39 -8.15 -5.94
C SER A 48 -28.82 -9.05 -7.09
N SER A 49 -28.09 -10.15 -7.28
CA SER A 49 -28.50 -11.22 -8.20
C SER A 49 -29.23 -12.29 -7.40
N ALA A 50 -30.53 -12.46 -7.68
CA ALA A 50 -31.34 -13.50 -7.07
C ALA A 50 -31.91 -14.41 -8.16
N ASP A 51 -31.41 -15.64 -8.25
CA ASP A 51 -32.05 -16.68 -9.04
C ASP A 51 -33.33 -17.15 -8.32
N PRO A 52 -34.51 -17.19 -8.97
CA PRO A 52 -34.81 -17.05 -10.41
C PRO A 52 -35.42 -15.69 -10.82
N ILE A 53 -35.38 -14.67 -9.96
CA ILE A 53 -36.15 -13.41 -10.09
C ILE A 53 -35.42 -12.36 -10.97
N GLY A 54 -34.10 -12.48 -11.14
CA GLY A 54 -33.28 -11.58 -11.97
C GLY A 54 -32.36 -10.68 -11.14
N ILE A 55 -31.92 -9.56 -11.72
CA ILE A 55 -31.13 -8.54 -11.02
C ILE A 55 -32.09 -7.54 -10.39
N GLU A 56 -31.95 -7.32 -9.09
CA GLU A 56 -32.62 -6.23 -8.38
C GLU A 56 -31.61 -5.11 -8.10
N LEU A 57 -31.96 -3.89 -8.50
CA LEU A 57 -31.17 -2.69 -8.24
C LEU A 57 -31.92 -1.82 -7.21
N LYS A 58 -31.32 -1.63 -6.03
CA LYS A 58 -31.93 -0.84 -4.95
C LYS A 58 -31.07 0.36 -4.61
N CYS A 59 -31.65 1.56 -4.61
CA CYS A 59 -30.92 2.75 -4.15
C CYS A 59 -30.66 2.64 -2.64
N LYS A 60 -29.38 2.62 -2.25
CA LYS A 60 -28.93 2.56 -0.86
C LYS A 60 -28.83 3.96 -0.26
N CYS A 61 -28.13 4.87 -0.94
CA CYS A 61 -27.98 6.24 -0.49
C CYS A 61 -27.80 7.21 -1.66
N THR A 62 -28.08 8.47 -1.38
CA THR A 62 -27.94 9.59 -2.31
C THR A 62 -26.92 10.56 -1.73
N LEU A 63 -25.83 10.79 -2.46
CA LEU A 63 -24.73 11.65 -2.09
C LEU A 63 -24.94 13.03 -2.73
N SER A 64 -25.25 14.01 -1.89
CA SER A 64 -25.37 15.41 -2.26
C SER A 64 -24.22 16.20 -1.68
N GLY A 65 -23.49 16.93 -2.51
CA GLY A 65 -22.34 17.73 -2.08
C GLY A 65 -21.80 18.63 -3.19
N HIS A 66 -22.04 18.26 -4.44
CA HIS A 66 -21.69 19.09 -5.59
C HIS A 66 -22.74 20.15 -5.89
N THR A 67 -22.28 21.28 -6.42
CA THR A 67 -23.14 22.42 -6.81
C THR A 67 -23.43 22.44 -8.31
N ALA A 68 -22.78 21.55 -9.07
CA ALA A 68 -22.89 21.44 -10.51
C ALA A 68 -22.79 19.96 -10.95
N PRO A 69 -23.04 19.64 -12.24
CA PRO A 69 -23.09 18.28 -12.75
C PRO A 69 -21.85 17.47 -12.39
N VAL A 70 -22.06 16.26 -11.86
CA VAL A 70 -20.98 15.33 -11.55
C VAL A 70 -20.63 14.61 -12.84
N LEU A 71 -19.36 14.65 -13.24
CA LEU A 71 -18.91 14.06 -14.51
C LEU A 71 -18.28 12.68 -14.34
N ALA A 72 -17.69 12.42 -13.17
CA ALA A 72 -17.03 11.17 -12.88
C ALA A 72 -17.28 10.75 -11.43
N CYS A 73 -17.40 9.45 -11.21
CA CYS A 73 -17.37 8.82 -9.91
C CYS A 73 -16.57 7.53 -9.98
N ALA A 74 -15.84 7.19 -8.93
CA ALA A 74 -15.09 5.94 -8.82
C ALA A 74 -15.22 5.38 -7.41
N PHE A 75 -15.32 4.06 -7.31
CA PHE A 75 -15.27 3.33 -6.04
C PHE A 75 -13.83 3.01 -5.64
N SER A 76 -13.54 3.04 -4.34
CA SER A 76 -12.31 2.46 -3.82
C SER A 76 -12.37 0.94 -3.88
N SER A 77 -11.19 0.32 -3.92
CA SER A 77 -11.06 -1.15 -3.98
C SER A 77 -11.58 -1.87 -2.74
N ASP A 78 -11.60 -1.17 -1.59
CA ASP A 78 -12.21 -1.64 -0.34
C ASP A 78 -13.73 -1.42 -0.28
N GLY A 79 -14.32 -0.74 -1.27
CA GLY A 79 -15.75 -0.43 -1.33
C GLY A 79 -16.26 0.55 -0.27
N GLN A 80 -15.38 1.13 0.56
CA GLN A 80 -15.79 2.00 1.66
C GLN A 80 -15.89 3.48 1.26
N THR A 81 -15.25 3.87 0.17
CA THR A 81 -15.20 5.28 -0.26
C THR A 81 -15.55 5.45 -1.72
N VAL A 82 -16.11 6.61 -2.03
CA VAL A 82 -16.43 7.05 -3.39
C VAL A 82 -15.80 8.40 -3.61
N VAL A 83 -15.08 8.56 -4.72
CA VAL A 83 -14.56 9.84 -5.18
C VAL A 83 -15.40 10.31 -6.34
N SER A 84 -15.74 11.60 -6.37
CA SER A 84 -16.44 12.21 -7.49
C SER A 84 -15.79 13.51 -7.94
N GLY A 85 -15.85 13.74 -9.25
CA GLY A 85 -15.37 14.95 -9.91
C GLY A 85 -16.51 15.68 -10.61
N SER A 86 -16.58 17.00 -10.46
CA SER A 86 -17.69 17.81 -10.97
C SER A 86 -17.24 19.01 -11.82
N VAL A 87 -18.20 19.55 -12.56
CA VAL A 87 -18.15 20.86 -13.24
C VAL A 87 -17.92 22.01 -12.25
N ASP A 88 -18.24 21.85 -10.97
CA ASP A 88 -17.95 22.84 -9.93
C ASP A 88 -16.45 22.97 -9.60
N LYS A 89 -15.60 22.20 -10.30
CA LYS A 89 -14.13 22.17 -10.18
C LYS A 89 -13.64 21.54 -8.88
N THR A 90 -14.54 20.92 -8.13
CA THR A 90 -14.19 20.23 -6.89
C THR A 90 -14.14 18.72 -7.11
N VAL A 91 -13.32 18.07 -6.29
CA VAL A 91 -13.35 16.63 -6.08
C VAL A 91 -13.88 16.39 -4.68
N VAL A 92 -14.92 15.58 -4.54
CA VAL A 92 -15.50 15.25 -3.23
C VAL A 92 -15.28 13.77 -2.94
N ILE A 93 -14.84 13.48 -1.73
CA ILE A 93 -14.65 12.13 -1.21
C ILE A 93 -15.79 11.84 -0.25
N PHE A 94 -16.51 10.76 -0.48
CA PHE A 94 -17.65 10.32 0.31
C PHE A 94 -17.36 8.98 0.99
N GLU A 95 -17.94 8.79 2.18
CA GLU A 95 -18.05 7.49 2.82
C GLU A 95 -19.26 6.73 2.23
N ALA A 96 -19.04 5.56 1.63
CA ALA A 96 -20.07 4.81 0.89
C ALA A 96 -21.20 4.25 1.76
N ASN A 97 -20.94 4.07 3.06
CA ASN A 97 -21.91 3.50 4.00
C ASN A 97 -22.87 4.54 4.57
N THR A 98 -22.35 5.70 4.96
CA THR A 98 -23.13 6.78 5.59
C THR A 98 -23.58 7.84 4.58
N GLY A 99 -22.86 7.97 3.47
CA GLY A 99 -23.00 9.05 2.51
C GLY A 99 -22.39 10.38 2.97
N ASN A 100 -21.62 10.37 4.06
CA ASN A 100 -20.98 11.57 4.59
C ASN A 100 -19.86 12.06 3.66
N ILE A 101 -19.74 13.38 3.53
CA ILE A 101 -18.59 14.01 2.88
C ILE A 101 -17.39 13.92 3.82
N LEU A 102 -16.36 13.19 3.40
CA LEU A 102 -15.09 13.08 4.12
C LEU A 102 -14.19 14.28 3.83
N HIS A 103 -14.03 14.62 2.55
CA HIS A 103 -13.20 15.73 2.10
C HIS A 103 -13.75 16.38 0.83
N THR A 104 -13.43 17.65 0.67
CA THR A 104 -13.64 18.42 -0.57
C THR A 104 -12.32 19.04 -0.98
N LEU A 105 -11.86 18.71 -2.18
CA LEU A 105 -10.59 19.12 -2.76
C LEU A 105 -10.87 20.14 -3.86
N THR A 106 -10.23 21.30 -3.77
CA THR A 106 -10.50 22.46 -4.64
C THR A 106 -9.27 22.89 -5.45
N GLN A 107 -8.31 22.00 -5.65
CA GLN A 107 -7.05 22.33 -6.31
C GLN A 107 -7.18 22.46 -7.84
N HIS A 108 -8.22 21.88 -8.44
CA HIS A 108 -8.47 22.02 -9.87
C HIS A 108 -9.05 23.40 -10.23
N THR A 109 -8.57 23.97 -11.34
CA THR A 109 -9.01 25.31 -11.78
C THR A 109 -10.10 25.26 -12.86
N ARG A 110 -10.36 24.07 -13.42
CA ARG A 110 -11.46 23.77 -14.36
C ARG A 110 -12.16 22.46 -13.98
N TYR A 111 -13.09 22.04 -14.83
CA TYR A 111 -13.96 20.88 -14.62
C TYR A 111 -13.15 19.61 -14.42
N VAL A 112 -13.49 18.86 -13.38
CA VAL A 112 -12.91 17.53 -13.14
C VAL A 112 -13.70 16.54 -13.97
N THR A 113 -13.03 15.92 -14.94
CA THR A 113 -13.68 15.07 -15.96
C THR A 113 -13.51 13.58 -15.70
N THR A 114 -12.54 13.20 -14.88
CA THR A 114 -12.25 11.79 -14.60
C THR A 114 -11.67 11.60 -13.20
N CYS A 115 -11.97 10.45 -12.61
CA CYS A 115 -11.45 10.00 -11.33
C CYS A 115 -11.16 8.50 -11.44
N ALA A 116 -10.08 8.04 -10.83
CA ALA A 116 -9.74 6.62 -10.78
C ALA A 116 -9.03 6.28 -9.48
N PHE A 117 -9.42 5.18 -8.85
CA PHE A 117 -8.70 4.61 -7.70
C PHE A 117 -7.60 3.65 -8.16
N ALA A 118 -6.53 3.55 -7.37
CA ALA A 118 -5.57 2.48 -7.48
C ALA A 118 -6.15 1.17 -6.90
N PRO A 119 -5.80 -0.01 -7.46
CA PRO A 119 -6.39 -1.28 -7.05
C PRO A 119 -6.01 -1.72 -5.62
N ASP A 120 -4.78 -1.48 -5.17
CA ASP A 120 -4.28 -2.04 -3.90
C ASP A 120 -3.63 -1.00 -2.97
N ILE A 121 -3.67 0.28 -3.35
CA ILE A 121 -3.00 1.36 -2.62
C ILE A 121 -4.04 2.45 -2.37
N PRO A 122 -4.03 3.12 -1.20
CA PRO A 122 -4.91 4.25 -0.88
C PRO A 122 -4.53 5.52 -1.66
N LEU A 123 -4.46 5.41 -2.98
CA LEU A 123 -4.18 6.45 -3.94
C LEU A 123 -5.34 6.57 -4.92
N PHE A 124 -5.63 7.80 -5.32
CA PHE A 124 -6.54 8.06 -6.43
C PHE A 124 -6.03 9.20 -7.28
N ALA A 125 -6.40 9.19 -8.56
CA ALA A 125 -6.04 10.21 -9.52
C ALA A 125 -7.28 10.95 -9.99
N THR A 126 -7.17 12.26 -10.16
CA THR A 126 -8.21 13.11 -10.76
C THR A 126 -7.64 13.86 -11.95
N GLY A 127 -8.38 13.83 -13.06
CA GLY A 127 -8.04 14.56 -14.28
C GLY A 127 -9.02 15.70 -14.53
N SER A 128 -8.49 16.84 -14.96
CA SER A 128 -9.27 18.06 -15.17
C SER A 128 -8.98 18.72 -16.51
N MET A 129 -9.94 19.52 -16.98
CA MET A 129 -9.77 20.38 -18.16
C MET A 129 -8.74 21.50 -17.96
N ASP A 130 -8.18 21.65 -16.76
CA ASP A 130 -7.02 22.51 -16.51
C ASP A 130 -5.71 21.93 -17.06
N LYS A 131 -5.78 20.75 -17.69
CA LYS A 131 -4.66 20.00 -18.27
C LYS A 131 -3.76 19.34 -17.22
N CYS A 132 -4.19 19.30 -15.96
CA CYS A 132 -3.47 18.65 -14.89
C CYS A 132 -4.12 17.33 -14.50
N VAL A 133 -3.27 16.40 -14.05
CA VAL A 133 -3.66 15.20 -13.32
C VAL A 133 -3.10 15.36 -11.92
N ASN A 134 -3.98 15.29 -10.93
CA ASN A 134 -3.59 15.32 -9.53
C ASN A 134 -3.68 13.89 -8.99
N VAL A 135 -2.62 13.45 -8.31
CA VAL A 135 -2.60 12.19 -7.59
C VAL A 135 -2.69 12.50 -6.10
N TRP A 136 -3.60 11.82 -5.43
CA TRP A 136 -3.95 12.05 -4.04
C TRP A 136 -3.66 10.80 -3.24
N GLN A 137 -3.08 10.99 -2.07
CA GLN A 137 -3.02 9.97 -1.04
C GLN A 137 -4.15 10.21 -0.04
N PHE A 138 -4.92 9.17 0.23
CA PHE A 138 -6.06 9.23 1.13
C PHE A 138 -5.88 8.19 2.23
N GLU A 139 -5.48 8.62 3.41
CA GLU A 139 -5.52 7.75 4.58
C GLU A 139 -6.97 7.69 5.06
N PRO A 140 -7.71 6.56 4.90
CA PRO A 140 -9.02 6.46 5.50
C PRO A 140 -8.87 6.67 7.00
N LYS A 141 -9.64 7.60 7.56
CA LYS A 141 -9.80 7.74 9.01
C LYS A 141 -10.32 6.39 9.51
N GLN A 142 -9.42 5.54 10.01
CA GLN A 142 -9.80 4.47 10.90
C GLN A 142 -10.62 5.12 12.02
N PHE A 143 -11.85 4.66 12.22
CA PHE A 143 -12.58 4.99 13.43
C PHE A 143 -11.69 4.62 14.61
N TYR A 144 -11.15 5.63 15.29
CA TYR A 144 -10.41 5.45 16.52
C TYR A 144 -11.38 4.97 17.61
N THR A 145 -11.67 3.67 17.67
CA THR A 145 -11.97 3.05 18.95
C THR A 145 -10.67 3.00 19.72
N GLY A 146 -10.41 4.11 20.43
CA GLY A 146 -9.32 4.38 21.36
C GLY A 146 -8.17 3.40 21.39
N THR A 147 -7.13 3.62 20.59
CA THR A 147 -5.74 3.52 21.02
C THR A 147 -4.92 4.35 20.04
N THR A 148 -4.05 5.21 20.57
CA THR A 148 -3.19 6.13 19.85
C THR A 148 -2.25 5.38 18.89
N LEU A 149 -2.67 5.15 17.64
CA LEU A 149 -1.76 4.76 16.57
C LEU A 149 -1.02 6.01 16.09
N ARG A 150 0.07 6.33 16.77
CA ARG A 150 1.23 6.82 16.03
C ARG A 150 1.76 5.63 15.24
N GLU A 151 1.26 5.43 14.03
CA GLU A 151 2.04 4.71 13.03
C GLU A 151 3.30 5.55 12.81
N SER A 152 4.34 5.21 13.56
CA SER A 152 5.68 5.65 13.24
C SER A 152 6.10 4.81 12.04
N PRO A 153 6.60 5.42 10.95
CA PRO A 153 7.10 4.66 9.81
C PRO A 153 8.21 3.74 10.30
N ASN A 154 8.08 2.43 10.06
CA ASN A 154 9.13 1.40 10.16
C ASN A 154 10.34 1.80 11.02
N LYS A 155 10.16 1.96 12.33
CA LYS A 155 11.30 2.05 13.24
C LYS A 155 11.79 0.63 13.48
N SER A 156 13.07 0.38 13.21
CA SER A 156 13.75 -0.85 13.62
C SER A 156 13.44 -1.13 15.10
N ILE A 157 13.26 -2.41 15.48
CA ILE A 157 13.02 -2.79 16.89
C ILE A 157 14.07 -2.13 17.80
N GLU A 158 15.32 -2.01 17.35
CA GLU A 158 16.41 -1.32 18.08
C GLU A 158 16.10 0.13 18.49
N ASN A 159 15.10 0.78 17.88
CA ASN A 159 14.69 2.16 18.16
C ASN A 159 13.33 2.25 18.88
N TRP A 160 12.77 1.14 19.35
CA TRP A 160 11.52 1.12 20.10
C TRP A 160 11.72 1.69 21.50
N SER A 161 10.80 2.56 21.91
CA SER A 161 10.70 3.06 23.28
C SER A 161 9.95 2.07 24.19
N GLU A 162 10.04 2.25 25.51
CA GLU A 162 9.30 1.44 26.51
C GLU A 162 7.78 1.41 26.24
N GLU A 163 7.24 2.50 25.69
CA GLU A 163 5.82 2.61 25.33
C GLU A 163 5.51 1.75 24.08
N ASP A 164 6.42 1.71 23.10
CA ASP A 164 6.26 0.87 21.91
C ASP A 164 6.30 -0.63 22.27
N VAL A 165 7.19 -1.02 23.21
CA VAL A 165 7.24 -2.39 23.76
C VAL A 165 5.96 -2.73 24.52
N SER A 166 5.39 -1.77 25.26
CA SER A 166 4.13 -1.95 26.00
C SER A 166 2.93 -2.18 25.07
N ILE A 167 2.89 -1.45 23.96
CA ILE A 167 1.87 -1.62 22.91
C ILE A 167 2.03 -2.99 22.26
N TRP A 168 3.25 -3.38 21.94
CA TRP A 168 3.54 -4.71 21.38
C TRP A 168 3.10 -5.84 22.31
N LEU A 169 3.41 -5.77 23.60
CA LEU A 169 2.96 -6.77 24.59
C LEU A 169 1.43 -6.88 24.66
N CYS A 170 0.71 -5.75 24.60
CA CYS A 170 -0.75 -5.75 24.56
C CYS A 170 -1.29 -6.45 23.30
N LYS A 171 -0.68 -6.20 22.14
CA LYS A 171 -1.07 -6.80 20.84
C LYS A 171 -0.93 -8.33 20.84
N HIS A 172 0.11 -8.86 21.48
CA HIS A 172 0.36 -10.31 21.56
C HIS A 172 -0.33 -10.99 22.77
N GLY A 173 -1.26 -10.28 23.44
CA GLY A 173 -2.01 -10.83 24.57
C GLY A 173 -1.12 -11.15 25.79
N LEU A 174 -0.09 -10.33 26.01
CA LEU A 174 0.84 -10.37 27.14
C LEU A 174 0.65 -9.14 28.05
N LYS A 175 -0.59 -8.69 28.22
CA LYS A 175 -0.92 -7.47 29.00
C LYS A 175 -0.43 -7.53 30.45
N ASP A 176 -0.44 -8.72 31.05
CA ASP A 176 0.01 -8.95 32.43
C ASP A 176 1.52 -8.70 32.62
N LEU A 177 2.30 -8.67 31.53
CA LEU A 177 3.73 -8.41 31.56
C LEU A 177 4.09 -6.93 31.34
N VAL A 178 3.12 -6.09 30.95
CA VAL A 178 3.37 -4.66 30.64
C VAL A 178 3.91 -3.91 31.85
N GLU A 179 3.32 -4.12 33.03
CA GLU A 179 3.78 -3.46 34.25
C GLU A 179 5.17 -3.95 34.69
N ILE A 180 5.49 -5.21 34.41
CA ILE A 180 6.80 -5.81 34.74
C ILE A 180 7.88 -5.27 33.80
N PHE A 181 7.61 -5.18 32.51
CA PHE A 181 8.53 -4.65 31.50
C PHE A 181 8.77 -3.15 31.69
N LYS A 182 7.72 -2.39 32.03
CA LYS A 182 7.81 -0.96 32.33
C LYS A 182 8.59 -0.69 33.63
N LYS A 183 8.45 -1.54 34.65
CA LYS A 183 9.20 -1.40 35.90
C LYS A 183 10.71 -1.65 35.74
N ASN A 184 11.08 -2.43 34.72
CA ASN A 184 12.47 -2.79 34.43
C ASN A 184 13.04 -2.00 33.22
N ASN A 185 12.34 -0.96 32.75
CA ASN A 185 12.77 -0.07 31.66
C ASN A 185 13.22 -0.82 30.39
N ILE A 186 12.46 -1.83 29.98
CA ILE A 186 12.78 -2.62 28.79
C ILE A 186 12.40 -1.83 27.54
N ASP A 187 13.42 -1.39 26.80
CA ASP A 187 13.29 -0.80 25.47
C ASP A 187 13.47 -1.85 24.37
N GLY A 188 13.42 -1.44 23.10
CA GLY A 188 13.58 -2.36 21.98
C GLY A 188 14.92 -3.08 21.87
N LYS A 189 16.00 -2.47 22.38
CA LYS A 189 17.33 -3.11 22.38
C LYS A 189 17.41 -4.18 23.44
N GLU A 190 16.90 -3.88 24.63
CA GLU A 190 16.81 -4.85 25.71
C GLU A 190 15.82 -5.97 25.38
N LEU A 191 14.71 -5.67 24.68
CA LEU A 191 13.76 -6.69 24.22
C LEU A 191 14.43 -7.76 23.34
N LEU A 192 15.37 -7.36 22.48
CA LEU A 192 16.13 -8.27 21.60
C LEU A 192 17.25 -9.03 22.34
N SER A 193 17.74 -8.51 23.46
CA SER A 193 18.80 -9.12 24.28
C SER A 193 18.25 -10.14 25.31
N LEU A 194 16.93 -10.19 25.51
CA LEU A 194 16.28 -11.05 26.50
C LEU A 194 16.56 -12.53 26.28
N THR A 195 17.15 -13.16 27.29
CA THR A 195 17.36 -14.62 27.33
C THR A 195 16.36 -15.28 28.27
N LYS A 196 16.26 -16.62 28.17
CA LYS A 196 15.44 -17.44 29.08
C LYS A 196 15.83 -17.27 30.56
N GLU A 197 17.11 -16.97 30.81
CA GLU A 197 17.69 -16.74 32.15
C GLU A 197 17.31 -15.35 32.66
N SER A 198 17.43 -14.31 31.84
CA SER A 198 17.00 -12.94 32.22
C SER A 198 15.49 -12.84 32.48
N LEU A 199 14.66 -13.56 31.71
CA LEU A 199 13.21 -13.68 31.97
C LEU A 199 12.89 -14.37 33.31
N ALA A 200 13.82 -15.20 33.80
CA ALA A 200 13.67 -15.94 35.04
C ALA A 200 14.16 -15.15 36.26
N ASP A 201 15.37 -14.62 36.15
CA ASP A 201 16.12 -14.08 37.27
C ASP A 201 15.88 -12.58 37.45
N ASP A 202 15.78 -11.82 36.35
CA ASP A 202 15.61 -10.36 36.38
C ASP A 202 14.12 -9.98 36.38
N LEU A 203 13.33 -10.61 35.50
CA LEU A 203 11.91 -10.30 35.33
C LEU A 203 10.97 -11.09 36.25
N LYS A 204 11.50 -12.07 37.00
CA LYS A 204 10.78 -12.92 37.97
C LYS A 204 9.48 -13.53 37.43
N ILE A 205 9.42 -13.86 36.15
CA ILE A 205 8.21 -14.45 35.54
C ILE A 205 8.16 -15.94 35.92
N GLU A 206 7.47 -16.36 36.97
CA GLU A 206 7.53 -17.76 37.46
C GLU A 206 6.97 -18.80 36.47
N SER A 207 6.05 -18.40 35.60
CA SER A 207 5.42 -19.31 34.63
C SER A 207 6.34 -19.62 33.45
N LEU A 208 6.81 -20.87 33.37
CA LEU A 208 7.55 -21.40 32.22
C LEU A 208 6.79 -21.23 30.90
N GLY A 209 5.46 -21.36 30.93
CA GLY A 209 4.62 -21.18 29.74
C GLY A 209 4.60 -19.74 29.24
N LEU A 210 4.60 -18.76 30.14
CA LEU A 210 4.71 -17.35 29.76
C LEU A 210 6.10 -17.02 29.23
N ARG A 211 7.18 -17.53 29.84
CA ARG A 211 8.55 -17.33 29.34
C ARG A 211 8.72 -17.84 27.91
N SER A 212 8.24 -19.06 27.62
CA SER A 212 8.28 -19.62 26.26
C SER A 212 7.41 -18.84 25.28
N LYS A 213 6.26 -18.31 25.74
CA LYS A 213 5.39 -17.47 24.90
C LYS A 213 6.04 -16.13 24.56
N VAL A 214 6.75 -15.49 25.50
CA VAL A 214 7.48 -14.24 25.24
C VAL A 214 8.58 -14.45 24.20
N LEU A 215 9.46 -15.45 24.41
CA LEU A 215 10.56 -15.73 23.48
C LEU A 215 10.05 -16.07 22.08
N ARG A 216 8.98 -16.87 21.98
CA ARG A 216 8.35 -17.19 20.70
C ARG A 216 7.81 -15.94 20.01
N ASN A 217 7.16 -15.02 20.73
CA ASN A 217 6.67 -13.78 20.13
C ASN A 217 7.83 -12.85 19.72
N ILE A 218 8.97 -12.86 20.42
CA ILE A 218 10.18 -12.11 20.03
C ILE A 218 10.79 -12.71 18.76
N GLU A 219 10.86 -14.04 18.64
CA GLU A 219 11.29 -14.72 17.41
C GLU A 219 10.32 -14.43 16.25
N GLU A 220 9.01 -14.51 16.48
CA GLU A 220 7.99 -14.15 15.49
C GLU A 220 8.12 -12.68 15.07
N LEU A 221 8.39 -11.75 16.01
CA LEU A 221 8.70 -10.35 15.70
C LEU A 221 9.95 -10.18 14.84
N GLN A 222 11.02 -10.90 15.15
CA GLN A 222 12.26 -10.87 14.38
C GLN A 222 11.99 -11.35 12.96
N ILE A 223 11.25 -12.46 12.80
CA ILE A 223 10.85 -13.01 11.50
C ILE A 223 9.91 -12.06 10.75
N GLU A 224 8.93 -11.47 11.42
CA GLU A 224 7.98 -10.51 10.84
C GLU A 224 8.74 -9.26 10.36
N MET A 225 9.68 -8.73 11.15
CA MET A 225 10.56 -7.65 10.71
C MET A 225 11.48 -8.04 9.55
N GLN A 226 12.03 -9.25 9.56
CA GLN A 226 12.87 -9.76 8.49
C GLN A 226 12.07 -9.98 7.20
N SER A 227 10.78 -10.32 7.30
CA SER A 227 9.84 -10.41 6.18
C SER A 227 9.36 -9.03 5.68
N THR A 228 9.23 -8.04 6.57
CA THR A 228 8.96 -6.63 6.19
C THR A 228 10.20 -5.89 5.69
N CYS A 229 11.39 -6.45 5.91
CA CYS A 229 12.66 -6.01 5.33
C CYS A 229 13.06 -6.78 4.06
N GLU A 230 12.18 -7.60 3.47
CA GLU A 230 12.31 -8.00 2.07
C GLU A 230 11.57 -7.01 1.16
N ALA A 231 11.97 -5.74 1.24
CA ALA A 231 11.87 -4.87 0.08
C ALA A 231 12.94 -5.32 -0.93
N VAL A 232 12.56 -6.33 -1.72
CA VAL A 232 13.19 -6.84 -2.96
C VAL A 232 14.33 -7.87 -2.77
N PRO A 233 14.13 -9.13 -3.21
CA PRO A 233 15.21 -10.13 -3.35
C PRO A 233 16.28 -9.72 -4.37
N ASP A 234 17.53 -10.14 -4.13
CA ASP A 234 18.74 -9.84 -4.93
C ASP A 234 18.65 -10.15 -6.44
N GLU A 235 17.58 -10.81 -6.90
CA GLU A 235 17.24 -11.03 -8.31
C GLU A 235 16.87 -9.72 -9.06
N PHE A 236 16.64 -8.64 -8.33
CA PHE A 236 16.26 -7.32 -8.86
C PHE A 236 17.32 -6.21 -8.66
N LEU A 237 18.52 -6.54 -8.14
CA LEU A 237 19.66 -5.63 -8.19
C LEU A 237 20.45 -5.77 -9.52
N CYS A 238 19.75 -5.31 -10.57
CA CYS A 238 20.14 -4.77 -11.89
C CYS A 238 21.11 -5.51 -12.83
N PRO A 239 20.79 -5.46 -14.15
CA PRO A 239 21.80 -5.21 -15.17
C PRO A 239 21.48 -3.92 -15.95
N ILE A 240 21.28 -2.83 -15.21
CA ILE A 240 22.05 -1.57 -15.25
C ILE A 240 21.13 -0.45 -14.74
N THR A 241 21.43 0.09 -13.56
CA THR A 241 20.88 1.39 -13.16
C THR A 241 21.22 2.41 -14.25
N LYS A 242 20.25 3.24 -14.63
CA LYS A 242 20.40 4.33 -15.63
C LYS A 242 21.70 5.16 -15.47
N GLU A 243 22.28 5.17 -14.27
CA GLU A 243 23.50 5.89 -13.90
C GLU A 243 24.83 5.17 -14.17
N LEU A 244 24.86 3.89 -14.57
CA LEU A 244 26.11 3.10 -14.65
C LEU A 244 26.32 2.29 -15.95
N MET A 245 25.68 2.64 -17.07
CA MET A 245 26.07 2.09 -18.37
C MET A 245 27.40 2.74 -18.82
N LYS A 246 28.54 2.10 -18.52
CA LYS A 246 29.83 2.38 -19.18
C LYS A 246 30.01 1.43 -20.36
N GLU A 247 30.48 1.95 -21.50
CA GLU A 247 30.67 1.15 -22.71
C GLU A 247 31.90 0.23 -22.60
N PRO A 248 31.82 -1.02 -23.09
CA PRO A 248 30.65 -1.72 -23.65
C PRO A 248 29.83 -2.48 -22.58
N VAL A 249 28.53 -2.69 -22.82
CA VAL A 249 27.61 -3.40 -21.92
C VAL A 249 27.64 -4.90 -22.20
N ILE A 250 28.00 -5.75 -21.23
CA ILE A 250 28.02 -7.21 -21.43
C ILE A 250 26.68 -7.79 -20.95
N ALA A 251 25.93 -8.46 -21.83
CA ALA A 251 24.68 -9.11 -21.46
C ALA A 251 24.88 -10.58 -21.04
N ALA A 252 23.82 -11.19 -20.50
CA ALA A 252 23.83 -12.55 -19.96
C ALA A 252 24.07 -13.64 -21.03
N ASP A 253 23.94 -13.32 -22.32
CA ASP A 253 24.28 -14.19 -23.43
C ASP A 253 25.80 -14.21 -23.74
N GLY A 254 26.60 -13.42 -23.02
CA GLY A 254 28.05 -13.34 -23.18
C GLY A 254 28.50 -12.36 -24.26
N TYR A 255 27.58 -11.65 -24.92
CA TYR A 255 27.90 -10.67 -25.94
C TYR A 255 27.96 -9.25 -25.37
N SER A 256 28.82 -8.45 -25.97
CA SER A 256 28.96 -7.02 -25.70
C SER A 256 28.03 -6.21 -26.60
N TYR A 257 27.28 -5.28 -26.01
CA TYR A 257 26.34 -4.40 -26.67
C TYR A 257 26.75 -2.94 -26.48
N GLU A 258 26.47 -2.15 -27.52
CA GLU A 258 26.46 -0.70 -27.39
C GLU A 258 25.34 -0.27 -26.45
N LYS A 259 25.60 0.80 -25.70
CA LYS A 259 24.67 1.33 -24.71
C LYS A 259 23.30 1.67 -25.33
N GLU A 260 23.31 2.34 -26.48
CA GLU A 260 22.09 2.76 -27.18
C GLU A 260 21.22 1.57 -27.64
N ALA A 261 21.85 0.47 -28.06
CA ALA A 261 21.13 -0.74 -28.45
C ALA A 261 20.42 -1.38 -27.24
N MET A 262 21.06 -1.37 -26.07
CA MET A 262 20.49 -1.85 -24.82
C MET A 262 19.36 -0.95 -24.30
N GLU A 263 19.52 0.37 -24.39
CA GLU A 263 18.47 1.31 -24.00
C GLU A 263 17.22 1.14 -24.87
N ASN A 264 17.38 1.04 -26.19
CA ASN A 264 16.27 0.75 -27.10
C ASN A 264 15.63 -0.61 -26.85
N TRP A 265 16.41 -1.62 -26.47
CA TRP A 265 15.89 -2.94 -26.13
C TRP A 265 15.03 -2.93 -24.86
N ILE A 266 15.48 -2.23 -23.81
CA ILE A 266 14.76 -2.07 -22.54
C ILE A 266 13.45 -1.32 -22.76
N ILE A 267 13.47 -0.22 -23.52
CA ILE A 267 12.29 0.61 -23.81
C ILE A 267 11.20 -0.20 -24.52
N ASN A 268 11.60 -1.06 -25.45
CA ASN A 268 10.67 -1.84 -26.28
C ASN A 268 10.16 -3.13 -25.61
N LYS A 269 10.54 -3.41 -24.35
CA LYS A 269 10.17 -4.62 -23.57
C LYS A 269 10.41 -5.94 -24.33
N ARG A 270 11.38 -5.98 -25.26
CA ARG A 270 11.70 -7.20 -26.01
C ARG A 270 12.43 -8.17 -25.09
N ARG A 271 12.09 -9.46 -25.14
CA ARG A 271 12.72 -10.53 -24.34
C ARG A 271 13.61 -11.46 -25.20
N SER A 272 14.15 -10.94 -26.30
CA SER A 272 15.02 -11.66 -27.23
C SER A 272 16.39 -10.98 -27.30
N SER A 273 17.48 -11.73 -27.44
CA SER A 273 18.82 -11.13 -27.60
C SER A 273 18.84 -10.15 -28.80
N PRO A 274 19.34 -8.90 -28.64
CA PRO A 274 19.37 -7.92 -29.72
C PRO A 274 20.17 -8.38 -30.94
N MET A 275 21.16 -9.26 -30.75
CA MET A 275 22.03 -9.75 -31.81
C MET A 275 21.47 -10.99 -32.52
N THR A 276 20.87 -11.92 -31.76
CA THR A 276 20.46 -13.23 -32.30
C THR A 276 18.96 -13.34 -32.56
N ASN A 277 18.15 -12.40 -32.05
CA ASN A 277 16.68 -12.44 -32.05
C ASN A 277 16.07 -13.73 -31.47
N LEU A 278 16.89 -14.56 -30.80
CA LEU A 278 16.44 -15.77 -30.13
C LEU A 278 15.90 -15.41 -28.74
N PRO A 279 14.85 -16.11 -28.27
CA PRO A 279 14.36 -15.95 -26.91
C PRO A 279 15.45 -16.36 -25.92
N LEU A 280 15.72 -15.51 -24.92
CA LEU A 280 16.71 -15.81 -23.89
C LEU A 280 16.23 -17.01 -23.06
N GLN A 281 16.88 -18.16 -23.22
CA GLN A 281 16.49 -19.41 -22.55
C GLN A 281 16.85 -19.44 -21.06
N ARG A 282 17.76 -18.56 -20.60
CA ARG A 282 18.15 -18.42 -19.18
C ARG A 282 17.96 -16.98 -18.74
N LEU A 283 17.12 -16.79 -17.74
CA LEU A 283 16.89 -15.51 -17.05
C LEU A 283 17.78 -15.35 -15.79
N GLY A 284 18.62 -16.34 -15.49
CA GLY A 284 19.47 -16.34 -14.30
C GLY A 284 20.70 -15.44 -14.45
N LEU A 285 20.85 -14.51 -13.50
CA LEU A 285 21.95 -13.55 -13.39
C LEU A 285 23.28 -14.24 -13.04
N THR A 286 24.37 -13.84 -13.69
CA THR A 286 25.74 -14.17 -13.27
C THR A 286 26.24 -13.10 -12.30
N PRO A 287 26.43 -13.40 -11.00
CA PRO A 287 26.88 -12.40 -10.04
C PRO A 287 28.31 -11.93 -10.35
N ASN A 288 28.49 -10.60 -10.46
CA ASN A 288 29.79 -9.99 -10.72
C ASN A 288 30.65 -10.00 -9.45
N ARG A 289 31.32 -11.13 -9.21
CA ARG A 289 32.16 -11.38 -8.03
C ARG A 289 33.30 -10.36 -7.89
N THR A 290 33.80 -9.83 -8.99
CA THR A 290 34.87 -8.81 -9.03
C THR A 290 34.41 -7.50 -8.39
N LEU A 291 33.18 -7.07 -8.69
CA LEU A 291 32.58 -5.86 -8.12
C LEU A 291 32.35 -6.00 -6.61
N LYS A 292 31.82 -7.15 -6.17
CA LYS A 292 31.59 -7.45 -4.75
C LYS A 292 32.89 -7.39 -3.94
N MET A 293 33.99 -7.91 -4.49
CA MET A 293 35.32 -7.84 -3.84
C MET A 293 35.88 -6.41 -3.78
N ALA A 294 35.64 -5.59 -4.79
CA ALA A 294 36.09 -4.20 -4.82
C ALA A 294 35.34 -3.33 -3.78
N ILE A 295 34.03 -3.53 -3.63
CA ILE A 295 33.20 -2.83 -2.65
C ILE A 295 33.61 -3.20 -1.22
N ASN A 296 33.86 -4.48 -0.94
CA ASN A 296 34.31 -4.91 0.39
C ASN A 296 35.67 -4.32 0.76
N ARG A 297 36.63 -4.30 -0.17
CA ARG A 297 37.93 -3.64 0.06
C ARG A 297 37.79 -2.14 0.31
N TRP A 298 36.85 -1.48 -0.35
CA TRP A 298 36.59 -0.05 -0.13
C TRP A 298 35.98 0.20 1.24
N LEU A 299 35.01 -0.60 1.67
CA LEU A 299 34.39 -0.51 3.00
C LEU A 299 35.41 -0.75 4.12
N GLU A 300 36.30 -1.72 3.95
CA GLU A 300 37.39 -2.00 4.91
C GLU A 300 38.43 -0.88 4.99
N SER A 301 38.54 -0.05 3.95
CA SER A 301 39.50 1.06 3.89
C SER A 301 39.01 2.37 4.53
N GLN A 302 37.75 2.40 5.00
CA GLN A 302 37.18 3.58 5.67
C GLN A 302 37.59 3.60 7.15
N PRO A 303 38.29 4.64 7.64
CA PRO A 303 38.65 4.74 9.05
C PRO A 303 37.41 4.94 9.92
N THR A 304 37.21 4.06 10.90
CA THR A 304 36.17 4.18 11.92
C THR A 304 36.45 5.40 12.80
N HIS A 305 35.78 6.52 12.52
CA HIS A 305 35.81 7.69 13.39
C HIS A 305 35.01 7.41 14.68
N SER A 306 35.68 6.93 15.72
CA SER A 306 35.16 6.96 17.09
C SER A 306 35.15 8.41 17.60
N PRO A 307 34.02 8.98 18.07
CA PRO A 307 34.02 10.30 18.68
C PRO A 307 34.74 10.26 20.04
N LYS A 308 35.71 11.16 20.24
CA LYS A 308 36.40 11.33 21.53
C LYS A 308 35.43 11.92 22.57
N PRO A 309 35.46 11.47 23.84
CA PRO A 309 34.67 12.08 24.90
C PRO A 309 35.23 13.47 25.24
N LEU A 310 34.34 14.45 25.32
CA LEU A 310 34.65 15.80 25.79
C LEU A 310 34.81 15.78 27.31
N SER A 311 35.98 16.21 27.78
CA SER A 311 36.31 16.54 29.18
C SER A 311 35.80 17.92 29.55
#